data_AF-A0A4R6LIU3-F1
#
_entry.id   AF-A0A4R6LIU3-F1
#
_cell.length_a   1.000
_cell.length_b   1.000
_cell.length_c   1.000
_cell.angle_alpha   90.00
_cell.angle_beta   90.00
_cell.angle_gamma   90.00
#
_symmetry.space_group_name_H-M   'P 1'
#
loop_
_entity.id
_entity.type
_entity.pdbx_description
1 polymer ?
#
loop_
_entity_poly.entity_id
_entity_poly.type
_entity_poly.pdbx_seq_one_letter_code
_entity_poly.pdbx_strand_id
1 'polypeptide(L)' 'MSEGMEGKSITPDVLIDALIKGLKNNTYTIRVGDTKAIYLLNRFLPKLAYKLLNHKGITARLQS' A
#
# COMPACT_ATOMS: atom_id res chain seq x y z
N MET A 1 8.30 0.50 -5.46
CA MET A 1 9.66 0.05 -5.78
C MET A 1 9.76 -1.42 -5.46
N SER A 2 9.15 -2.25 -6.30
CA SER A 2 9.23 -3.70 -6.21
C SER A 2 9.58 -4.17 -7.62
N GLU A 3 10.75 -4.79 -7.77
CA GLU A 3 11.16 -5.37 -9.06
C GLU A 3 10.14 -6.46 -9.45
N GLY A 4 9.61 -6.42 -10.68
CA GLY A 4 8.66 -7.40 -11.19
C GLY A 4 7.16 -7.16 -10.93
N MET A 5 6.76 -6.01 -10.36
CA MET A 5 5.35 -5.58 -10.35
C MET A 5 5.05 -4.65 -11.53
N GLU A 6 4.43 -5.18 -12.59
CA GLU A 6 3.77 -4.36 -13.62
C GLU A 6 2.51 -3.72 -13.00
N GLY A 7 2.70 -2.58 -12.35
CA GLY A 7 1.63 -1.82 -11.69
C GLY A 7 2.19 -0.70 -10.83
N LYS A 8 1.45 0.42 -10.80
CA LYS A 8 1.71 1.73 -10.14
C LYS A 8 2.52 1.65 -8.84
N SER A 9 3.82 1.42 -8.97
CA SER A 9 4.75 1.51 -7.86
C SER A 9 4.87 2.96 -7.45
N ILE A 10 4.93 3.21 -6.13
CA ILE A 10 5.31 4.52 -5.61
C ILE A 10 6.68 4.92 -6.19
N THR A 11 6.76 6.17 -6.66
CA THR A 11 7.99 6.77 -7.17
C THR A 11 8.92 7.13 -6.00
N PRO A 12 10.25 7.22 -6.23
CA PRO A 12 11.18 7.45 -5.13
C PRO A 12 11.02 8.86 -4.54
N ASP A 13 10.69 9.86 -5.36
CA ASP A 13 10.40 11.23 -4.94
C ASP A 13 9.25 11.29 -3.93
N VAL A 14 8.09 10.70 -4.25
CA VAL A 14 6.93 10.65 -3.34
C VAL A 14 7.27 9.94 -2.03
N LEU A 15 8.11 8.90 -2.08
CA LEU A 15 8.56 8.18 -0.89
C LEU A 15 9.42 9.08 0.03
N ILE A 16 10.42 9.75 -0.54
CA ILE A 16 11.35 10.60 0.21
C ILE A 16 10.62 11.79 0.83
N ASP A 17 9.74 12.45 0.08
CA ASP A 17 8.97 13.60 0.59
C ASP A 17 8.06 13.21 1.75
N ALA A 18 7.38 12.06 1.63
CA ALA A 18 6.51 11.57 2.68
C ALA A 18 7.29 11.17 3.94
N LEU A 19 8.49 10.59 3.76
CA LEU A 19 9.38 10.25 4.86
C LEU A 19 9.83 11.49 5.63
N ILE A 20 10.35 12.51 4.93
CA ILE A 20 10.78 13.78 5.56
C ILE A 20 9.63 14.42 6.32
N LYS A 21 8.44 14.46 5.72
CA LYS A 21 7.23 14.99 6.37
C LYS A 21 6.83 14.18 7.60
N GLY A 22 6.96 12.86 7.56
CA GLY A 22 6.65 12.00 8.70
C GLY A 22 7.59 12.22 9.88
N LEU A 23 8.91 12.34 9.60
CA LEU A 23 9.93 12.63 10.60
C LEU A 23 9.69 13.98 11.27
N LYS A 24 9.41 15.04 10.49
CA LYS A 24 9.14 16.39 11.02
C LYS A 24 7.93 16.47 11.96
N ASN A 25 6.94 15.59 11.79
CA ASN A 25 5.67 15.63 12.50
C ASN A 25 5.51 14.48 13.51
N ASN A 26 6.58 13.77 13.87
CA ASN A 26 6.53 12.58 14.75
C ASN A 26 5.46 11.55 14.30
N THR A 27 5.30 11.37 12.99
CA THR A 27 4.31 10.44 12.42
C THR A 27 4.94 9.08 12.19
N TYR A 28 4.65 8.13 13.07
CA TYR A 28 5.22 6.77 13.03
C TYR A 28 4.58 5.85 11.98
N THR A 29 3.53 6.29 11.28
CA THR A 29 2.94 5.49 10.20
C THR A 29 2.55 6.38 9.03
N ILE A 30 3.26 6.22 7.93
CA ILE A 30 3.08 6.99 6.70
C ILE A 30 2.27 6.13 5.72
N ARG A 31 1.14 6.66 5.23
CA ARG A 31 0.31 6.02 4.21
C ARG A 31 0.24 6.95 3.00
N VAL A 32 0.72 6.46 1.86
CA VAL A 32 0.93 7.24 0.63
C VAL A 32 0.34 6.51 -0.58
N GLY A 33 -0.21 7.28 -1.52
CA GLY A 33 -0.91 6.75 -2.69
C GLY A 33 -2.06 5.82 -2.32
N ASP A 34 -2.18 4.72 -3.05
CA ASP A 34 -3.28 3.75 -2.94
C ASP A 34 -3.38 3.11 -1.54
N THR A 35 -2.28 3.04 -0.79
CA THR A 35 -2.27 2.49 0.58
C THR A 35 -3.21 3.25 1.53
N LYS A 36 -3.42 4.55 1.32
CA LYS A 36 -4.35 5.36 2.12
C LYS A 36 -5.81 4.98 1.83
N ALA A 37 -6.15 4.78 0.56
CA ALA A 37 -7.48 4.36 0.14
C ALA A 37 -7.78 2.93 0.61
N ILE A 38 -6.82 2.01 0.45
CA ILE A 38 -6.93 0.63 0.94
C ILE A 38 -7.05 0.60 2.47
N TYR A 39 -6.31 1.43 3.20
CA TYR A 39 -6.46 1.52 4.66
C TYR A 39 -7.87 1.96 5.07
N LEU A 40 -8.42 2.99 4.41
CA LEU A 40 -9.77 3.47 4.67
C LEU A 40 -10.82 2.39 4.35
N LEU A 41 -10.68 1.74 3.19
CA LEU A 41 -11.55 0.64 2.78
C LEU A 41 -11.49 -0.52 3.79
N ASN A 42 -10.29 -0.91 4.22
CA ASN A 42 -10.12 -1.99 5.19
C ASN A 42 -10.69 -1.62 6.58
N ARG A 43 -10.68 -0.33 6.94
CA ARG A 43 -11.23 0.14 8.22
C ARG A 43 -12.75 0.00 8.28
N PHE A 44 -13.46 0.23 7.18
CA PHE A 44 -14.93 0.18 7.14
C PHE A 44 -15.50 -1.11 6.57
N LEU A 45 -14.83 -1.71 5.59
CA LEU A 45 -15.29 -2.88 4.84
C LEU A 45 -14.16 -3.93 4.72
N PRO A 46 -13.68 -4.49 5.85
CA PRO A 46 -12.51 -5.38 5.85
C PRO A 46 -12.69 -6.61 4.95
N LYS A 47 -13.91 -7.17 4.85
CA LYS A 47 -14.21 -8.29 3.95
C LYS A 47 -14.07 -7.90 2.46
N LEU A 48 -14.43 -6.68 2.10
CA LEU A 48 -14.31 -6.18 0.73
C LEU A 48 -12.85 -5.89 0.39
N ALA A 49 -12.10 -5.25 1.31
CA ALA A 49 -10.67 -5.04 1.16
C ALA A 49 -9.92 -6.38 0.99
N TYR A 50 -10.24 -7.39 1.81
CA TYR A 50 -9.66 -8.73 1.70
C TYR A 50 -9.94 -9.37 0.34
N LYS A 51 -11.17 -9.30 -0.17
CA LYS A 51 -11.54 -9.84 -1.49
C LYS A 51 -10.86 -9.11 -2.65
N LEU A 52 -10.69 -7.79 -2.54
CA LEU A 52 -10.05 -6.95 -3.55
C LEU A 52 -8.54 -7.26 -3.65
N LEU A 53 -7.87 -7.38 -2.50
CA LEU A 53 -6.44 -7.67 -2.43
C LEU A 53 -6.11 -9.13 -2.72
N ASN A 54 -7.00 -10.07 -2.35
CA ASN A 54 -6.81 -11.51 -2.53
C ASN A 54 -7.66 -12.07 -3.66
N HIS A 55 -7.63 -11.41 -4.83
CA HIS A 55 -8.16 -12.04 -6.03
C HIS A 55 -7.31 -13.26 -6.39
N LYS A 56 -7.93 -14.33 -6.90
CA LYS A 56 -7.39 -15.70 -7.01
C LYS A 56 -5.98 -15.84 -7.64
N GLY A 57 -5.50 -14.83 -8.38
CA GLY A 57 -4.16 -14.81 -8.97
C GLY A 57 -3.01 -14.47 -8.00
N ILE A 58 -3.25 -13.75 -6.90
CA ILE A 58 -2.20 -13.33 -5.94
C ILE A 58 -1.92 -14.42 -4.91
N THR A 59 -2.97 -15.10 -4.41
CA THR A 59 -2.83 -16.21 -3.45
C THR A 59 -2.03 -17.38 -4.02
N ALA A 60 -2.11 -17.63 -5.33
CA ALA A 60 -1.31 -18.66 -5.99
C ALA A 60 0.21 -18.38 -5.96
N ARG A 61 0.63 -17.12 -5.89
CA ARG A 61 2.06 -16.71 -5.85
C ARG A 61 2.65 -16.61 -4.44
N LEU A 62 1.81 -16.66 -3.41
CA LEU A 62 2.23 -16.63 -2.00
C LEU A 62 2.43 -18.04 -1.41
N GLN A 63 2.00 -19.08 -2.15
CA GLN A 63 2.12 -20.50 -1.75
C GLN A 63 3.24 -21.24 -2.50
N SER A 64 3.99 -20.56 -3.38
CA SER A 64 5.17 -21.06 -4.09
C SER A 64 6.44 -20.48 -3.47
#